data_AF-A0A956BQ56-F1
#
_entry.id   AF-A0A956BQ56-F1
#
_cell.length_a   1.000
_cell.length_b   1.000
_cell.length_c   1.000
_cell.angle_alpha   90.00
_cell.angle_beta   90.00
_cell.angle_gamma   90.00
#
_symmetry.space_group_name_H-M   'P 1'
#
loop_
_entity.id
_entity.type
_entity.pdbx_description
1 polymer ?
#
loop_
_entity_poly.entity_id
_entity_poly.type
_entity_poly.pdbx_seq_one_letter_code
_entity_poly.pdbx_strand_id
1 'polypeptide(L)'
;MWLASARIEGLRSAPLVEREELERVHAEPRGPDAAALADGIALAAAFLVPARAAATLAALDVALDTTTTLLDESVLDEVEALDPHGVRALVGDAPTRSVTVELDLTLDPPTFRTLRDRAARDPALLAALGTGAGVRLRIGWLFNRAGTHATTAALAVQVGDERFPTSAVDRPPWLLDLLDRVGRAIHRLPP
;
A
#
# COMPACT_ATOMS: atom_id res chain seq x y z
N MET A 1 10.35 -6.87 9.21
CA MET A 1 10.35 -5.66 8.36
C MET A 1 9.61 -4.63 9.16
N TRP A 2 9.97 -3.36 9.04
CA TRP A 2 9.29 -2.29 9.76
C TRP A 2 9.01 -1.12 8.83
N LEU A 3 7.94 -0.39 9.12
CA LEU A 3 7.56 0.82 8.41
C LEU A 3 8.40 1.97 8.97
N ALA A 4 9.23 2.57 8.12
CA ALA A 4 10.12 3.68 8.50
C ALA A 4 9.43 5.03 8.27
N SER A 5 8.73 5.19 7.14
CA SER A 5 7.95 6.39 6.84
C SER A 5 6.68 6.03 6.07
N ALA A 6 5.70 6.94 6.11
CA ALA A 6 4.52 6.89 5.27
C ALA A 6 4.16 8.30 4.81
N ARG A 7 3.75 8.40 3.53
CA ARG A 7 3.24 9.61 2.91
C ARG A 7 1.91 9.28 2.23
N ILE A 8 0.87 10.03 2.57
CA ILE A 8 -0.50 9.80 2.08
C ILE A 8 -1.02 11.08 1.47
N GLU A 9 -1.57 10.99 0.26
CA GLU A 9 -2.08 12.11 -0.51
C GLU A 9 -3.52 11.84 -0.94
N GLY A 10 -4.37 12.87 -0.92
CA GLY A 10 -5.71 12.82 -1.53
C GLY A 10 -6.84 12.37 -0.61
N LEU A 11 -6.59 12.19 0.69
CA LEU A 11 -7.66 12.02 1.68
C LEU A 11 -8.36 13.35 1.95
N ARG A 12 -9.66 13.29 2.26
CA ARG A 12 -10.47 14.46 2.61
C ARG A 12 -10.04 15.07 3.94
N SER A 13 -9.74 14.23 4.92
CA SER A 13 -9.34 14.62 6.27
C SER A 13 -8.02 15.37 6.29
N ALA A 14 -7.10 15.01 5.39
CA ALA A 14 -5.82 15.67 5.19
C ALA A 14 -5.36 15.49 3.73
N PRO A 15 -5.20 16.58 2.96
CA PRO A 15 -4.74 16.50 1.57
C PRO A 15 -3.37 15.86 1.40
N LEU A 16 -2.51 16.01 2.40
CA LEU A 16 -1.17 15.43 2.49
C LEU A 16 -0.85 15.15 3.96
N VAL A 17 -0.43 13.92 4.25
CA VAL A 17 0.12 13.50 5.54
C VAL A 17 1.48 12.87 5.29
N GLU A 18 2.48 13.32 6.03
CA GLU A 18 3.83 12.75 6.01
C GLU A 18 4.25 12.42 7.44
N ARG A 19 4.74 11.19 7.63
CA ARG A 19 5.27 10.73 8.90
C ARG A 19 6.55 9.95 8.67
N GLU A 20 7.58 10.37 9.38
CA GLU A 20 8.90 9.73 9.42
C GLU A 20 9.11 9.04 10.77
N GLU A 21 10.18 8.25 10.86
CA GLU A 21 10.62 7.54 12.06
C GLU A 21 9.56 6.64 12.72
N LEU A 22 8.62 6.11 11.93
CA LEU A 22 7.56 5.21 12.40
C LEU A 22 8.10 3.94 13.09
N GLU A 23 9.37 3.60 12.85
CA GLU A 23 10.08 2.49 13.51
C GLU A 23 10.29 2.69 15.02
N ARG A 24 10.33 3.95 15.50
CA ARG A 24 10.65 4.31 16.89
C ARG A 24 9.42 4.72 17.70
N VAL A 25 8.29 4.94 17.03
CA VAL A 25 7.10 5.45 17.68
C VAL A 25 6.32 4.27 18.26
N HIS A 26 6.62 3.90 19.51
CA HIS A 26 5.74 3.05 20.32
C HIS A 26 4.43 3.75 20.71
N ALA A 27 4.34 5.06 20.48
CA ALA A 27 3.12 5.81 20.70
C ALA A 27 2.23 5.75 19.46
N GLU A 28 0.97 5.35 19.64
CA GLU A 28 -0.06 5.51 18.61
C GLU A 28 -0.01 6.94 18.05
N PRO A 29 -0.11 7.13 16.72
CA PRO A 29 -0.24 8.44 16.12
C PRO A 29 -1.37 9.21 16.82
N ARG A 30 -1.11 10.43 17.28
CA ARG A 30 -2.13 11.28 17.92
C ARG A 30 -2.39 12.52 17.09
N GLY A 31 -3.64 12.97 17.12
CA GLY A 31 -4.08 14.21 16.49
C GLY A 31 -4.83 13.99 15.17
N PRO A 32 -5.15 15.07 14.45
CA PRO A 32 -6.00 15.02 13.26
C PRO A 32 -5.39 14.17 12.12
N ASP A 33 -4.06 14.13 12.02
CA ASP A 33 -3.37 13.36 10.99
C ASP A 33 -3.33 11.86 11.27
N ALA A 34 -3.62 11.43 12.51
CA ALA A 34 -3.56 10.03 12.91
C ALA A 34 -4.59 9.19 12.16
N ALA A 35 -5.82 9.69 12.05
CA ALA A 35 -6.88 9.03 11.30
C ALA A 35 -6.53 8.92 9.81
N ALA A 36 -6.05 10.01 9.20
CA ALA A 36 -5.63 10.00 7.80
C ALA A 36 -4.45 9.03 7.56
N LEU A 37 -3.51 8.94 8.50
CA LEU A 37 -2.42 7.97 8.46
C LEU A 37 -2.96 6.53 8.51
N ALA A 38 -3.85 6.24 9.46
CA ALA A 38 -4.47 4.93 9.62
C ALA A 38 -5.28 4.53 8.38
N ASP A 39 -6.08 5.43 7.83
CA ASP A 39 -6.88 5.21 6.61
C ASP A 39 -5.98 4.89 5.41
N GLY A 40 -4.91 5.67 5.21
CA GLY A 40 -3.95 5.40 4.13
C GLY A 40 -3.22 4.07 4.29
N ILE A 41 -2.79 3.73 5.51
CA ILE A 41 -2.17 2.44 5.80
C ILE A 41 -3.16 1.28 5.57
N ALA A 42 -4.43 1.46 5.95
CA ALA A 42 -5.48 0.48 5.70
C ALA A 42 -5.73 0.27 4.20
N LEU A 43 -5.77 1.33 3.39
CA LEU A 43 -5.86 1.22 1.92
C LEU A 43 -4.64 0.49 1.32
N ALA A 44 -3.43 0.76 1.80
CA ALA A 44 -2.25 0.01 1.36
C ALA A 44 -2.32 -1.46 1.78
N ALA A 45 -2.79 -1.76 2.98
CA ALA A 45 -2.96 -3.12 3.47
C ALA A 45 -4.03 -3.89 2.67
N ALA A 46 -5.14 -3.24 2.30
CA ALA A 46 -6.17 -3.81 1.43
C ALA A 46 -5.61 -4.21 0.07
N PHE A 47 -4.77 -3.35 -0.53
CA PHE A 47 -4.08 -3.66 -1.79
C PHE A 47 -3.09 -4.82 -1.66
N LEU A 48 -2.28 -4.83 -0.59
CA LEU A 48 -1.20 -5.80 -0.40
C LEU A 48 -1.67 -7.17 0.09
N VAL A 49 -2.84 -7.26 0.71
CA VAL A 49 -3.43 -8.51 1.22
C VAL A 49 -4.87 -8.63 0.70
N PRO A 50 -5.08 -8.98 -0.58
CA PRO A 50 -6.40 -8.90 -1.19
C PRO A 50 -7.46 -9.79 -0.51
N ALA A 51 -7.03 -10.91 0.08
CA ALA A 51 -7.89 -11.76 0.90
C ALA A 51 -8.53 -11.06 2.12
N ARG A 52 -8.02 -9.88 2.50
CA ARG A 52 -8.54 -9.02 3.58
C ARG A 52 -9.08 -7.69 3.09
N ALA A 53 -9.05 -7.43 1.78
CA ALA A 53 -9.47 -6.15 1.23
C ALA A 53 -10.90 -5.80 1.64
N ALA A 54 -11.86 -6.72 1.46
CA ALA A 54 -13.27 -6.48 1.83
C ALA A 54 -13.43 -6.10 3.31
N ALA A 55 -12.80 -6.85 4.23
CA ALA A 55 -12.88 -6.55 5.67
C ALA A 55 -12.20 -5.22 6.04
N THR A 56 -11.08 -4.90 5.38
CA THR A 56 -10.34 -3.65 5.61
C THR A 56 -11.13 -2.46 5.10
N LEU A 57 -11.76 -2.58 3.93
CA LEU A 57 -12.63 -1.55 3.35
C LEU A 57 -13.92 -1.38 4.15
N ALA A 58 -14.48 -2.45 4.72
CA ALA A 58 -15.60 -2.36 5.64
C ALA A 58 -15.24 -1.58 6.92
N ALA A 59 -14.02 -1.75 7.44
CA ALA A 59 -13.55 -0.99 8.61
C ALA A 59 -13.34 0.51 8.32
N LEU A 60 -13.22 0.90 7.05
CA LEU A 60 -13.18 2.29 6.59
C LEU A 60 -14.57 2.83 6.22
N ASP A 61 -15.64 2.07 6.49
CA ASP A 61 -17.01 2.35 6.07
C ASP A 61 -17.16 2.56 4.55
N VAL A 62 -16.26 2.02 3.71
CA VAL A 62 -16.33 2.17 2.24
C VAL A 62 -16.87 0.95 1.51
N ALA A 63 -17.04 -0.19 2.19
CA ALA A 63 -17.59 -1.42 1.60
C ALA A 63 -19.08 -1.61 1.92
N LEU A 64 -19.79 -2.25 1.00
CA LEU A 64 -21.11 -2.82 1.19
C LEU A 64 -21.00 -4.33 1.40
N ASP A 65 -22.06 -4.96 1.88
CA ASP A 65 -22.15 -6.43 1.99
C ASP A 65 -21.99 -7.14 0.63
N THR A 66 -22.23 -6.41 -0.46
CA THR A 66 -22.11 -6.88 -1.85
C THR A 66 -20.79 -6.49 -2.51
N THR A 67 -19.84 -5.90 -1.78
CA THR A 67 -18.54 -5.50 -2.34
C THR A 67 -17.78 -6.71 -2.88
N THR A 68 -17.30 -6.59 -4.11
CA THR A 68 -16.49 -7.60 -4.80
C THR A 68 -15.09 -7.06 -5.06
N THR A 69 -14.10 -7.94 -4.98
CA THR A 69 -12.70 -7.63 -5.28
C THR A 69 -12.25 -8.43 -6.48
N LEU A 70 -11.77 -7.76 -7.52
CA LEU A 70 -11.22 -8.36 -8.72
C LEU A 70 -9.69 -8.36 -8.60
N LEU A 71 -9.08 -9.51 -8.90
CA LEU A 71 -7.64 -9.71 -8.74
C LEU A 71 -6.98 -9.92 -10.11
N ASP A 72 -5.84 -9.29 -10.31
CA ASP A 72 -4.91 -9.58 -11.40
C ASP A 72 -3.64 -10.21 -10.83
N GLU A 73 -3.31 -11.43 -11.24
CA GLU A 73 -2.17 -12.20 -10.72
C GLU A 73 -2.05 -12.24 -9.17
N SER A 74 -3.19 -12.33 -8.48
CA SER A 74 -3.27 -12.30 -7.00
C SER A 74 -2.95 -10.94 -6.35
N VAL A 75 -2.88 -9.87 -7.14
CA VAL A 75 -2.85 -8.47 -6.67
C VAL A 75 -4.26 -7.88 -6.81
N LEU A 76 -4.66 -7.01 -5.88
CA LEU A 76 -5.92 -6.30 -6.01
C LEU A 76 -5.85 -5.37 -7.22
N ASP A 77 -6.79 -5.50 -8.14
CA ASP A 77 -6.87 -4.67 -9.34
C ASP A 77 -8.05 -3.71 -9.21
N GLU A 78 -9.25 -4.25 -8.99
CA GLU A 78 -10.47 -3.45 -8.89
C GLU A 78 -11.34 -3.86 -7.70
N VAL A 79 -12.15 -2.90 -7.24
CA VAL A 79 -13.17 -3.10 -6.23
C VAL A 79 -14.48 -2.53 -6.72
N GLU A 80 -15.55 -3.32 -6.67
CA GLU A 80 -16.89 -2.91 -7.10
C GLU A 80 -17.88 -2.91 -5.93
N ALA A 81 -19.02 -2.25 -6.15
CA ALA A 81 -20.09 -2.10 -5.16
C ALA A 81 -19.59 -1.53 -3.83
N LEU A 82 -18.77 -0.47 -3.91
CA LEU A 82 -18.39 0.36 -2.76
C LEU A 82 -19.56 1.23 -2.30
N ASP A 83 -19.58 1.64 -1.03
CA ASP A 83 -20.53 2.61 -0.49
C ASP A 83 -20.14 4.04 -0.93
N PRO A 84 -20.97 4.72 -1.76
CA PRO A 84 -20.72 6.10 -2.16
C PRO A 84 -20.59 7.08 -0.99
N HIS A 85 -21.29 6.83 0.12
CA HIS A 85 -21.23 7.70 1.30
C HIS A 85 -19.88 7.58 2.00
N GLY A 86 -19.41 6.35 2.22
CA GLY A 86 -18.08 6.05 2.72
C GLY A 86 -16.97 6.63 1.85
N VAL A 87 -17.03 6.38 0.54
CA VAL A 87 -16.04 6.93 -0.40
C VAL A 87 -16.03 8.47 -0.37
N ARG A 88 -17.21 9.12 -0.34
CA ARG A 88 -17.27 10.59 -0.20
C ARG A 88 -16.73 11.07 1.15
N ALA A 89 -16.92 10.30 2.23
CA ALA A 89 -16.32 10.62 3.51
C ALA A 89 -14.78 10.54 3.45
N LEU A 90 -14.24 9.55 2.74
CA LEU A 90 -12.82 9.29 2.59
C LEU A 90 -12.09 10.32 1.69
N VAL A 91 -12.60 10.59 0.48
CA VAL A 91 -11.89 11.43 -0.53
C VAL A 91 -12.59 12.76 -0.87
N GLY A 92 -13.78 13.00 -0.32
CA GLY A 92 -14.54 14.23 -0.58
C GLY A 92 -15.13 14.31 -1.99
N ASP A 93 -15.53 15.51 -2.40
CA ASP A 93 -16.14 15.79 -3.71
C ASP A 93 -15.14 16.35 -4.74
N ALA A 94 -13.83 16.13 -4.51
CA ALA A 94 -12.78 16.60 -5.41
C ALA A 94 -12.95 16.01 -6.84
N PRO A 95 -12.51 16.74 -7.88
CA PRO A 95 -12.55 16.25 -9.26
C PRO A 95 -11.62 15.04 -9.47
N THR A 96 -10.46 15.03 -8.81
CA THR A 96 -9.52 13.91 -8.79
C THR A 96 -9.67 13.15 -7.47
N ARG A 97 -10.38 12.02 -7.53
CA ARG A 97 -10.68 11.16 -6.37
C ARG A 97 -9.66 10.04 -6.30
N SER A 98 -8.42 10.45 -6.12
CA SER A 98 -7.29 9.54 -6.06
C SER A 98 -6.63 9.62 -4.71
N VAL A 99 -6.34 8.47 -4.10
CA VAL A 99 -5.49 8.38 -2.92
C VAL A 99 -4.18 7.75 -3.34
N THR A 100 -3.07 8.36 -2.98
CA THR A 100 -1.73 7.75 -3.12
C THR A 100 -1.17 7.49 -1.75
N VAL A 101 -0.65 6.27 -1.55
CA VAL A 101 0.03 5.86 -0.33
C VAL A 101 1.44 5.44 -0.69
N GLU A 102 2.42 6.13 -0.15
CA GLU A 102 3.84 5.82 -0.28
C GLU A 102 4.39 5.35 1.07
N LEU A 103 5.05 4.20 1.08
CA LEU A 103 5.55 3.53 2.27
C LEU A 103 7.05 3.28 2.09
N ASP A 104 7.86 3.75 3.03
CA ASP A 104 9.26 3.34 3.13
C ASP A 104 9.40 2.27 4.21
N LEU A 105 9.93 1.13 3.83
CA LEU A 105 10.05 -0.05 4.66
C LEU A 105 11.52 -0.41 4.79
N THR A 106 11.94 -0.78 5.99
CA THR A 106 13.26 -1.36 6.20
C THR A 106 13.13 -2.88 6.31
N LEU A 107 13.98 -3.57 5.55
CA LEU A 107 14.01 -5.02 5.50
C LEU A 107 14.54 -5.59 6.81
N ASP A 108 13.84 -6.59 7.36
CA ASP A 108 14.43 -7.38 8.43
C ASP A 108 15.49 -8.37 7.90
N PRO A 109 16.37 -8.89 8.76
CA PRO A 109 17.40 -9.83 8.32
C PRO A 109 16.85 -11.06 7.56
N PRO A 110 15.72 -11.70 7.95
CA PRO A 110 15.15 -12.80 7.19
C PRO A 110 14.68 -12.42 5.77
N THR A 111 14.02 -11.28 5.60
CA THR A 111 13.53 -10.83 4.28
C THR A 111 14.71 -10.37 3.41
N PHE A 112 15.67 -9.64 3.99
CA PHE A 112 16.89 -9.26 3.29
C PHE A 112 17.66 -10.48 2.78
N ARG A 113 17.85 -11.51 3.62
CA ARG A 113 18.48 -12.77 3.19
C ARG A 113 17.71 -13.42 2.03
N THR A 114 16.39 -13.48 2.14
CA THR A 114 15.53 -14.06 1.08
C THR A 114 15.71 -13.33 -0.25
N LEU A 115 15.71 -11.99 -0.23
CA LEU A 115 15.94 -11.17 -1.44
C LEU A 115 17.35 -11.36 -1.98
N ARG A 116 18.37 -11.42 -1.11
CA ARG A 116 19.75 -11.66 -1.51
C ARG A 116 19.93 -13.03 -2.19
N ASP A 117 19.29 -14.07 -1.68
CA ASP A 117 19.35 -15.41 -2.29
C ASP A 117 18.71 -15.42 -3.69
N ARG A 118 17.72 -14.56 -3.95
CA ARG A 118 17.10 -14.35 -5.27
C ARG A 118 17.95 -13.48 -6.18
N ALA A 119 18.63 -12.48 -5.63
CA ALA A 119 19.53 -11.59 -6.36
C ALA A 119 20.66 -12.33 -7.09
N ALA A 120 21.02 -13.55 -6.66
CA ALA A 120 21.94 -14.42 -7.40
C ALA A 120 21.47 -14.75 -8.84
N ARG A 121 20.17 -14.59 -9.13
CA ARG A 121 19.55 -14.84 -10.45
C ARG A 121 19.04 -13.56 -11.12
N ASP A 122 19.16 -12.41 -10.45
CA ASP A 122 18.64 -11.12 -10.90
C ASP A 122 19.70 -10.04 -10.59
N PRO A 123 20.54 -9.68 -11.58
CA PRO A 123 21.59 -8.70 -11.41
C PRO A 123 21.08 -7.32 -10.99
N ALA A 124 19.87 -6.93 -11.41
CA ALA A 124 19.27 -5.65 -11.03
C ALA A 124 18.93 -5.64 -9.53
N LEU A 125 18.34 -6.73 -9.03
CA LEU A 125 18.09 -6.89 -7.59
C LEU A 125 19.39 -6.95 -6.77
N LEU A 126 20.46 -7.54 -7.32
CA LEU A 126 21.77 -7.55 -6.66
C LEU A 126 22.35 -6.14 -6.51
N ALA A 127 22.30 -5.34 -7.58
CA ALA A 127 22.74 -3.95 -7.56
C ALA A 127 21.90 -3.12 -6.58
N ALA A 128 20.58 -3.27 -6.64
CA ALA A 128 19.61 -2.63 -5.75
C ALA A 128 19.96 -2.84 -4.26
N LEU A 129 20.15 -4.11 -3.85
CA LEU A 129 20.50 -4.44 -2.46
C LEU A 129 21.88 -3.94 -2.03
N GLY A 130 22.78 -3.64 -2.98
CA GLY A 130 24.08 -3.02 -2.72
C GLY A 130 24.00 -1.53 -2.38
N THR A 131 22.93 -0.86 -2.79
CA THR A 131 22.69 0.58 -2.51
C THR A 131 21.96 0.83 -1.20
N GLY A 132 21.13 -0.11 -0.75
CA GLY A 132 20.44 -0.01 0.54
C GLY A 132 19.55 -1.21 0.87
N ALA A 133 19.16 -1.31 2.14
CA ALA A 133 18.27 -2.37 2.66
C ALA A 133 16.80 -1.90 2.80
N GLY A 134 16.42 -0.89 2.03
CA GLY A 134 15.07 -0.31 2.04
C GLY A 134 14.21 -0.80 0.88
N VAL A 135 12.89 -0.79 1.08
CA VAL A 135 11.88 -0.95 0.03
C VAL A 135 10.96 0.25 0.10
N ARG A 136 10.82 0.96 -1.02
CA ARG A 136 9.81 2.01 -1.20
C ARG A 136 8.69 1.48 -2.07
N LEU A 137 7.46 1.61 -1.59
CA LEU A 137 6.26 1.14 -2.28
C LEU A 137 5.29 2.30 -2.42
N ARG A 138 4.82 2.56 -3.64
CA ARG A 138 3.80 3.57 -3.93
C ARG A 138 2.56 2.90 -4.51
N ILE A 139 1.43 3.05 -3.84
CA ILE A 139 0.13 2.45 -4.19
C ILE A 139 -0.85 3.57 -4.53
N GLY A 140 -1.60 3.39 -5.60
CA GLY A 140 -2.66 4.31 -6.02
C GLY A 140 -4.03 3.65 -5.92
N TRP A 141 -5.00 4.44 -5.48
CA TRP A 141 -6.43 4.14 -5.55
C TRP A 141 -7.09 5.24 -6.37
N LEU A 142 -7.91 4.87 -7.36
CA LEU A 142 -8.68 5.80 -8.16
C LEU A 142 -10.16 5.44 -8.05
N PHE A 143 -10.91 6.27 -7.34
CA PHE A 143 -12.35 6.10 -7.17
C PHE A 143 -13.12 6.75 -8.31
N ASN A 144 -14.16 6.07 -8.80
CA ASN A 144 -15.01 6.62 -9.85
C ASN A 144 -15.87 7.81 -9.35
N ARG A 145 -16.55 8.49 -10.28
CA ARG A 145 -17.42 9.63 -9.95
C ARG A 145 -18.65 9.24 -9.11
N ALA A 146 -19.07 7.98 -9.15
CA ALA A 146 -20.20 7.52 -8.34
C ALA A 146 -19.80 7.14 -6.91
N GLY A 147 -18.50 6.91 -6.64
CA GLY A 147 -18.02 6.32 -5.39
C GLY A 147 -18.37 4.84 -5.25
N THR A 148 -18.71 4.15 -6.34
CA THR A 148 -19.15 2.74 -6.34
C THR A 148 -18.09 1.76 -6.82
N HIS A 149 -16.99 2.28 -7.37
CA HIS A 149 -15.92 1.49 -7.95
C HIS A 149 -14.57 2.17 -7.68
N ALA A 150 -13.54 1.37 -7.49
CA ALA A 150 -12.15 1.83 -7.41
C ALA A 150 -11.22 0.91 -8.20
N THR A 151 -10.31 1.53 -8.97
CA THR A 151 -9.16 0.84 -9.56
C THR A 151 -7.95 1.07 -8.66
N THR A 152 -7.11 0.06 -8.50
CA THR A 152 -5.95 0.08 -7.62
C THR A 152 -4.70 -0.40 -8.35
N ALA A 153 -3.54 0.16 -8.00
CA ALA A 153 -2.29 -0.24 -8.64
C ALA A 153 -1.08 0.03 -7.76
N ALA A 154 -0.05 -0.82 -7.88
CA ALA A 154 1.29 -0.47 -7.46
C ALA A 154 1.90 0.48 -8.51
N LEU A 155 1.98 1.76 -8.17
CA LEU A 155 2.52 2.81 -9.04
C LEU A 155 4.05 2.74 -9.14
N ALA A 156 4.71 2.35 -8.07
CA ALA A 156 6.15 2.14 -8.04
C ALA A 156 6.55 1.14 -6.96
N VAL A 157 7.53 0.29 -7.28
CA VAL A 157 8.30 -0.45 -6.29
C VAL A 157 9.77 -0.14 -6.50
N GLN A 158 10.46 0.20 -5.42
CA GLN A 158 11.88 0.47 -5.42
C GLN A 158 12.56 -0.32 -4.31
N VAL A 159 13.70 -0.93 -4.60
CA VAL A 159 14.55 -1.62 -3.62
C VAL A 159 15.91 -0.92 -3.64
N GLY A 160 16.40 -0.46 -2.49
CA GLY A 160 17.51 0.48 -2.46
C GLY A 160 17.20 1.69 -3.34
N ASP A 161 18.04 1.95 -4.35
CA ASP A 161 17.86 3.05 -5.32
C ASP A 161 17.25 2.60 -6.66
N GLU A 162 17.00 1.30 -6.85
CA GLU A 162 16.56 0.74 -8.14
C GLU A 162 15.05 0.53 -8.19
N ARG A 163 14.41 0.97 -9.28
CA ARG A 163 12.97 0.77 -9.52
C ARG A 163 12.71 -0.52 -10.27
N PHE A 164 11.68 -1.25 -9.86
CA PHE A 164 11.23 -2.48 -10.50
C PHE A 164 9.87 -2.28 -11.16
N PRO A 165 9.64 -2.88 -12.34
CA PRO A 165 8.38 -2.76 -13.05
C PRO A 165 7.26 -3.44 -12.24
N THR A 166 6.11 -2.78 -12.21
CA THR A 166 4.91 -3.25 -11.51
C THR A 166 3.83 -3.77 -12.45
N SER A 167 3.97 -3.61 -13.78
CA SER A 167 3.08 -4.19 -14.79
C SER A 167 3.20 -5.72 -14.80
N ALA A 168 2.08 -6.45 -14.90
CA ALA A 168 2.06 -7.91 -14.91
C ALA A 168 3.07 -8.53 -15.91
N VAL A 169 3.20 -7.91 -17.10
CA VAL A 169 4.07 -8.40 -18.19
C VAL A 169 5.56 -8.39 -17.83
N ASP A 170 6.03 -7.35 -17.15
CA ASP A 170 7.46 -7.15 -16.88
C ASP A 170 7.83 -7.42 -15.41
N ARG A 171 6.84 -7.68 -14.56
CA ARG A 171 6.99 -7.85 -13.11
C ARG A 171 7.90 -9.05 -12.80
N PRO A 172 8.98 -8.86 -12.02
CA PRO A 172 9.78 -9.98 -11.56
C PRO A 172 8.94 -10.92 -10.68
N PRO A 173 9.01 -12.26 -10.84
CA PRO A 173 8.20 -13.19 -10.05
C PRO A 173 8.40 -13.07 -8.54
N TRP A 174 9.60 -12.65 -8.12
CA TRP A 174 9.92 -12.46 -6.71
C TRP A 174 9.17 -11.29 -6.06
N LEU A 175 8.66 -10.35 -6.87
CA LEU A 175 8.02 -9.14 -6.38
C LEU A 175 6.69 -9.44 -5.70
N LEU A 176 5.90 -10.38 -6.23
CA LEU A 176 4.63 -10.78 -5.62
C LEU A 176 4.83 -11.31 -4.20
N ASP A 177 5.84 -12.16 -4.00
CA ASP A 177 6.20 -12.67 -2.67
C ASP A 177 6.68 -11.56 -1.73
N LEU A 178 7.34 -10.52 -2.26
CA LEU A 178 7.73 -9.36 -1.46
C LEU A 178 6.49 -8.57 -1.03
N LEU A 179 5.58 -8.24 -1.97
CA LEU A 179 4.36 -7.49 -1.69
C LEU A 179 3.49 -8.19 -0.65
N ASP A 180 3.31 -9.51 -0.76
CA ASP A 180 2.59 -10.34 0.21
C ASP A 180 3.26 -10.32 1.61
N ARG A 181 4.61 -10.34 1.68
CA ARG A 181 5.34 -10.17 2.95
C ARG A 181 5.19 -8.78 3.54
N VAL A 182 5.21 -7.74 2.71
CA VAL A 182 5.01 -6.34 3.11
C VAL A 182 3.59 -6.18 3.69
N GLY A 183 2.58 -6.69 3.01
CA GLY A 183 1.19 -6.66 3.49
C GLY A 183 1.02 -7.32 4.86
N ARG A 184 1.63 -8.49 5.08
CA ARG A 184 1.63 -9.14 6.40
C ARG A 184 2.38 -8.38 7.49
N ALA A 185 3.42 -7.61 7.12
CA ALA A 185 4.17 -6.81 8.08
C ALA A 185 3.39 -5.57 8.52
N ILE A 186 2.79 -4.84 7.57
CA ILE A 186 2.03 -3.62 7.82
C ILE A 186 0.81 -3.88 8.71
N HIS A 187 0.13 -5.03 8.52
CA HIS A 187 -1.03 -5.38 9.35
C HIS A 187 -0.72 -5.55 10.85
N ARG A 188 0.56 -5.68 11.23
CA ARG A 188 0.92 -5.77 12.66
C ARG A 188 0.94 -4.42 13.35
N LEU A 189 0.81 -3.32 12.61
CA LEU A 189 0.69 -2.00 13.18
C LEU A 189 -0.71 -1.84 13.79
N PRO A 190 -0.84 -1.40 15.05
CA PRO A 190 -2.14 -1.06 15.60
C PRO A 190 -2.80 0.04 14.75
N PRO A 191 -4.14 0.01 14.60
CA PRO A 191 -4.87 1.07 13.92
C PRO A 191 -4.70 2.43 14.61
#